data_AF-A0A432R664-F1
#
_entry.id   AF-A0A432R664-F1
#
_cell.length_a   1.000
_cell.length_b   1.000
_cell.length_c   1.000
_cell.angle_alpha   90.00
_cell.angle_beta   90.00
_cell.angle_gamma   90.00
#
_symmetry.space_group_name_H-M   'P 1'
#
loop_
_entity.id
_entity.type
_entity.pdbx_description
1 polymer ?
#
loop_
_entity_poly.entity_id
_entity_poly.type
_entity_poly.pdbx_seq_one_letter_code
_entity_poly.pdbx_strand_id
1 'polypeptide(L)' 'MIYLQEKNCLNCKTFRLENVDSGVCRVDKTVESYPVKALKDSCEKWADAGQQYYIRQGWIKKTLEKEE' A
#
# COMPACT_ATOMS: atom_id res chain seq x y z
N MET A 1 15.74 -5.04 19.07
CA MET A 1 15.32 -5.70 17.82
C MET A 1 14.83 -4.60 16.88
N ILE A 2 15.57 -4.33 15.82
CA ILE A 2 15.12 -3.40 14.78
C ILE A 2 14.15 -4.21 13.92
N TYR A 3 12.85 -3.96 14.03
CA TYR A 3 11.86 -4.56 13.15
C TYR A 3 12.11 -4.02 11.74
N LEU A 4 12.74 -4.83 10.88
CA LEU A 4 12.86 -4.53 9.46
C LEU A 4 11.45 -4.57 8.87
N GLN A 5 10.87 -3.39 8.67
CA GLN A 5 9.59 -3.23 8.00
C GLN A 5 9.68 -3.83 6.59
N GLU A 6 8.66 -4.60 6.21
CA GLU A 6 8.59 -5.21 4.88
C GLU A 6 8.50 -4.13 3.79
N LYS A 7 9.37 -4.24 2.79
CA LYS A 7 9.39 -3.35 1.62
C LYS A 7 8.34 -3.80 0.60
N ASN A 8 7.07 -3.51 0.87
CA ASN A 8 5.96 -3.82 -0.03
C ASN A 8 5.09 -2.58 -0.32
N CYS A 9 4.24 -2.66 -1.34
CA CYS A 9 3.38 -1.58 -1.80
C CYS A 9 2.41 -1.12 -0.69
N LEU A 10 1.85 -2.03 0.09
CA LEU A 10 1.00 -1.68 1.23
C LEU A 10 1.73 -0.76 2.23
N ASN A 11 3.03 -0.99 2.43
CA ASN A 11 3.91 -0.19 3.27
C ASN A 11 4.66 0.93 2.51
N CYS A 12 4.24 1.28 1.28
CA CYS A 12 4.89 2.32 0.49
C CYS A 12 4.17 3.68 0.62
N LYS A 13 4.91 4.76 0.85
CA LYS A 13 4.39 6.13 0.94
C LYS A 13 3.65 6.60 -0.32
N THR A 14 4.05 6.10 -1.49
CA THR A 14 3.47 6.49 -2.79
C THR A 14 2.30 5.59 -3.22
N PHE A 15 2.03 4.51 -2.50
CA PHE A 15 0.91 3.63 -2.78
C PHE A 15 -0.39 4.20 -2.21
N ARG A 16 -1.46 4.16 -2.99
CA ARG A 16 -2.82 4.47 -2.55
C ARG A 16 -3.64 3.19 -2.60
N LEU A 17 -4.12 2.75 -1.44
CA LEU A 17 -5.01 1.60 -1.34
C LEU A 17 -6.38 1.95 -1.93
N GLU A 18 -6.91 1.09 -2.80
CA GLU A 18 -8.23 1.26 -3.42
C GLU A 18 -9.22 0.16 -2.99
N ASN A 19 -8.74 -1.06 -2.76
CA ASN A 19 -9.53 -2.17 -2.24
C ASN A 19 -8.68 -3.06 -1.32
N VAL A 20 -9.25 -4.16 -0.84
CA VAL A 20 -8.59 -5.07 0.13
C VAL A 20 -7.40 -5.83 -0.45
N ASP A 21 -7.28 -5.93 -1.78
CA ASP A 21 -6.26 -6.73 -2.46
C ASP A 21 -5.24 -5.89 -3.26
N SER A 22 -5.57 -4.64 -3.56
CA SER A 22 -4.83 -3.83 -4.50
C SER A 22 -5.03 -2.33 -4.31
N GLY A 23 -4.19 -1.58 -5.00
CA GLY A 23 -4.25 -0.14 -5.07
C GLY A 23 -3.39 0.37 -6.21
N VAL A 24 -3.12 1.67 -6.24
CA VAL A 24 -2.38 2.30 -7.32
C VAL A 24 -1.06 2.89 -6.84
N CYS A 25 -0.02 2.78 -7.67
CA CYS A 25 1.28 3.40 -7.39
C CYS A 25 1.32 4.83 -7.95
N ARG A 26 1.45 5.82 -7.07
CA ARG A 26 1.48 7.25 -7.42
C ARG A 26 2.89 7.85 -7.41
N VAL A 27 3.89 7.00 -7.67
CA VAL A 27 5.30 7.43 -7.67
C VAL A 27 5.59 8.41 -8.81
N ASP A 28 5.02 8.17 -9.98
CA ASP A 28 5.09 9.04 -11.13
C ASP A 28 3.74 9.76 -11.25
N LYS A 29 3.76 11.10 -11.22
CA LYS A 29 2.56 11.95 -11.30
C LYS A 29 2.29 12.47 -12.72
N THR A 30 3.14 12.12 -13.68
CA THR A 30 3.03 12.56 -15.08
C THR A 30 2.16 11.63 -15.92
N VAL A 31 1.85 10.44 -15.40
CA VAL A 31 1.02 9.45 -16.08
C VAL A 31 -0.47 9.83 -16.02
N GLU A 32 -1.18 9.57 -17.11
CA GLU A 32 -2.63 9.78 -17.21
C GLU A 32 -3.39 8.78 -16.32
N SER A 33 -2.89 7.55 -16.20
CA SER A 33 -3.45 6.50 -15.35
C SER A 33 -2.36 5.86 -14.50
N TYR A 34 -2.61 5.75 -13.19
CA TYR A 34 -1.68 5.13 -12.27
C TYR A 34 -1.71 3.60 -12.40
N PRO A 35 -0.55 2.93 -12.38
CA PRO A 35 -0.51 1.47 -12.45
C PRO A 35 -1.07 0.84 -11.17
N VAL A 36 -1.95 -0.14 -11.35
CA VAL A 36 -2.46 -0.99 -10.26
C VAL A 36 -1.36 -1.93 -9.77
N LYS A 37 -1.27 -2.12 -8.45
CA LYS A 37 -0.29 -2.97 -7.77
C LYS A 37 -0.96 -3.80 -6.69
N ALA A 38 -0.48 -5.04 -6.53
CA ALA A 38 -0.85 -5.88 -5.41
C ALA A 38 -0.20 -5.37 -4.11
N LEU A 39 -0.80 -5.67 -2.96
CA LEU A 39 -0.29 -5.21 -1.67
C LEU A 39 1.14 -5.66 -1.37
N LYS A 40 1.51 -6.86 -1.84
CA LYS A 40 2.80 -7.51 -1.62
C LYS A 40 3.85 -7.18 -2.69
N ASP A 41 3.49 -6.45 -3.75
CA ASP A 41 4.45 -6.00 -4.75
C ASP A 41 5.49 -5.05 -4.14
N SER A 42 6.62 -4.85 -4.82
CA SER A 42 7.62 -3.86 -4.42
C SER A 42 8.38 -3.32 -5.63
N CYS A 43 9.11 -2.21 -5.43
CA CYS A 43 9.99 -1.65 -6.44
C CYS A 43 11.13 -0.84 -5.81
N GLU A 44 12.11 -0.45 -6.60
CA GLU A 44 13.28 0.32 -6.14
C GLU A 44 12.94 1.71 -5.62
N LYS A 45 11.85 2.31 -6.10
CA LYS A 45 11.36 3.63 -5.65
C LYS A 45 10.53 3.55 -4.36
N TRP A 46 10.55 2.42 -3.66
CA TRP A 46 9.84 2.23 -2.41
C TRP A 46 10.34 3.20 -1.35
N ALA A 47 9.41 3.77 -0.58
CA ALA A 47 9.68 4.63 0.55
C ALA A 47 8.74 4.29 1.70
N ASP A 48 9.26 4.25 2.93
CA ASP A 48 8.48 3.89 4.11
C ASP A 48 7.25 4.79 4.28
N ALA A 49 6.08 4.17 4.46
CA ALA A 49 4.81 4.83 4.71
C ALA A 49 4.61 5.20 6.19
N GLY A 50 5.41 4.64 7.11
CA GLY A 50 5.31 4.86 8.54
C GLY A 50 3.92 4.52 9.08
N GLN A 51 3.28 5.49 9.74
CA GLN A 51 1.93 5.29 10.31
C GLN A 51 0.86 4.94 9.27
N GLN A 52 1.02 5.35 8.00
CA GLN A 52 0.03 5.06 6.97
C GLN A 52 -0.13 3.56 6.71
N TYR A 53 0.91 2.75 6.93
CA TYR A 53 0.82 1.30 6.81
C TYR A 53 -0.23 0.72 7.76
N TYR A 54 -0.17 1.10 9.05
CA TYR A 54 -1.09 0.61 10.07
C TYR A 54 -2.52 1.10 9.84
N ILE A 55 -2.69 2.33 9.34
CA ILE A 55 -4.01 2.86 8.95
C ILE A 55 -4.61 2.01 7.83
N ARG A 56 -3.81 1.68 6.80
CA ARG A 56 -4.24 0.83 5.68
C ARG A 56 -4.60 -0.58 6.15
N GLN A 57 -3.77 -1.19 7.01
CA GLN A 57 -4.08 -2.50 7.59
C GLN A 57 -5.38 -2.50 8.39
N GLY A 58 -5.59 -1.48 9.22
CA GLY A 58 -6.82 -1.31 10.00
C GLY A 58 -8.06 -1.15 9.11
N TRP A 59 -7.92 -0.44 7.99
CA TRP A 59 -8.98 -0.32 6.99
C TRP A 59 -9.28 -1.68 6.33
N ILE A 60 -8.26 -2.39 5.83
CA ILE A 60 -8.43 -3.71 5.19
C ILE A 60 -9.18 -4.67 6.13
N LYS A 61 -8.71 -4.77 7.38
CA LYS A 61 -9.34 -5.63 8.39
C LYS A 61 -10.82 -5.31 8.57
N LYS A 62 -11.16 -4.03 8.77
CA LYS A 62 -12.55 -3.59 8.94
C LYS A 62 -13.41 -3.77 7.70
N THR A 63 -12.84 -3.71 6.50
CA THR A 63 -13.57 -3.94 5.26
C THR A 63 -13.91 -5.42 5.12
N LEU A 64 -12.95 -6.32 5.37
CA LEU A 64 -13.17 -7.76 5.34
C LEU A 64 -14.20 -8.23 6.39
N GLU A 65 -14.16 -7.67 7.61
CA GLU A 65 -15.14 -7.96 8.68
C GLU A 65 -16.58 -7.55 8.34
N LYS A 66 -16.80 -6.66 7.35
CA LYS A 66 -18.14 -6.23 6.92
C LYS A 66 -18.70 -7.05 5.76
N GLU A 67 -17.85 -7.81 5.09
CA GLU A 67 -18.23 -8.68 3.98
C GLU A 67 -18.63 -10.09 4.44
N GLU A 68 -18.40 -10.41 5.73
CA GLU A 68 -18.91 -11.59 6.45
C GLU A 68 -20.28 -11.32 7.10
#